data_AF-A0A935JG31-F1
#
_entry.id   AF-A0A935JG31-F1
#
_cell.length_a   1.000
_cell.length_b   1.000
_cell.length_c   1.000
_cell.angle_alpha   90.00
_cell.angle_beta   90.00
_cell.angle_gamma   90.00
#
_symmetry.space_group_name_H-M   'P 1'
#
loop_
_entity.id
_entity.type
_entity.pdbx_description
1 polymer ?
#
loop_
_entity_poly.entity_id
_entity_poly.type
_entity_poly.pdbx_seq_one_letter_code
_entity_poly.pdbx_strand_id
1 'polypeptide(L)'
;MAKQIIQTIDAPQAIGTYSQAVRVKGGDAVYLSGQIGLDPVTMQMVEGIDAQIERVILNLKAVAKASGGSLNDIVKLNIFLIDLANFAKVNEAMAQHFQQPYPARAAIGVASLPRGALVEMDGVMVLDRATPCFDKSYYFYQKGCDYSASFCFFSYWSENTAKIGKTEHSERYGSYFTPTPSL
;
A
#
# COMPACT_ATOMS: atom_id res chain seq x y z
N MET A 1 -10.38 8.74 -13.90
CA MET A 1 -9.74 8.13 -12.71
C MET A 1 -8.26 8.48 -12.71
N ALA A 2 -7.72 9.02 -11.63
CA ALA A 2 -6.31 9.40 -11.55
C ALA A 2 -5.48 8.27 -10.91
N LYS A 3 -4.21 8.18 -11.29
CA LYS A 3 -3.23 7.25 -10.71
C LYS A 3 -2.18 8.05 -9.92
N GLN A 4 -1.65 7.46 -8.85
CA GLN A 4 -0.50 8.01 -8.12
C GLN A 4 0.73 7.23 -8.54
N ILE A 5 1.76 7.95 -9.00
CA ILE A 5 3.05 7.37 -9.36
C ILE A 5 3.91 7.28 -8.11
N ILE A 6 4.52 6.11 -7.90
CA ILE A 6 5.46 5.89 -6.79
C ILE A 6 6.88 5.96 -7.35
N GLN A 7 7.72 6.71 -6.65
CA GLN A 7 9.14 6.87 -6.95
C GLN A 7 9.96 6.86 -5.67
N THR A 8 11.13 6.23 -5.71
CA THR A 8 12.14 6.22 -4.65
C THR A 8 13.54 6.14 -5.24
N ILE A 9 14.51 6.72 -4.54
CA ILE A 9 15.94 6.62 -4.87
C ILE A 9 16.56 5.29 -4.39
N ASP A 10 15.89 4.58 -3.47
CA ASP A 10 16.39 3.34 -2.88
C ASP A 10 16.18 2.11 -3.80
N ALA A 11 15.53 2.32 -4.94
CA ALA A 11 15.32 1.34 -6.00
C ALA A 11 15.77 1.92 -7.36
N PRO A 12 16.16 1.06 -8.33
CA PRO A 12 16.61 1.49 -9.64
C PRO A 12 15.62 2.45 -10.29
N GLN A 13 16.10 3.59 -10.77
CA GLN A 13 15.26 4.58 -11.42
C GLN A 13 14.60 3.99 -12.68
N ALA A 14 13.34 4.35 -12.91
CA ALA A 14 12.67 4.01 -14.16
C ALA A 14 13.26 4.84 -15.31
N ILE A 15 14.26 4.29 -16.01
CA ILE A 15 14.91 4.93 -17.16
C ILE A 15 14.04 4.82 -18.45
N GLY A 16 13.02 3.94 -18.44
CA GLY A 16 12.16 3.67 -19.60
C GLY A 16 10.74 4.22 -19.48
N THR A 17 9.85 3.74 -20.36
CA THR A 17 8.43 4.12 -20.43
C THR A 17 7.57 3.37 -19.39
N TYR A 18 8.00 3.37 -18.13
CA TYR A 18 7.29 2.75 -17.01
C TYR A 18 7.51 3.54 -15.71
N SER A 19 6.82 3.14 -14.64
CA SER A 19 6.98 3.71 -13.30
C SER A 19 7.41 2.60 -12.34
N GLN A 20 8.16 2.89 -11.28
CA GLN A 20 8.57 1.85 -10.33
C GLN A 20 7.36 1.14 -9.70
N ALA A 21 6.33 1.91 -9.36
CA ALA A 21 5.01 1.39 -9.05
C ALA A 21 3.92 2.42 -9.34
N VAL A 22 2.68 1.94 -9.42
CA VAL A 22 1.49 2.76 -9.62
C VAL A 22 0.43 2.36 -8.59
N ARG A 23 -0.05 3.34 -7.83
CA ARG A 23 -1.18 3.18 -6.91
C ARG A 23 -2.45 3.73 -7.54
N VAL A 24 -3.56 3.02 -7.35
CA VAL A 24 -4.90 3.51 -7.73
C VAL A 24 -5.33 4.61 -6.76
N LYS A 25 -5.59 5.83 -7.24
CA LYS A 25 -6.01 6.94 -6.36
C LYS A 25 -7.38 6.64 -5.76
N GLY A 26 -7.51 6.77 -4.44
CA GLY A 26 -8.74 6.41 -3.72
C GLY A 26 -8.97 4.90 -3.62
N GLY A 27 -7.96 4.10 -3.97
CA GLY A 27 -7.91 2.65 -3.83
C GLY A 27 -6.71 2.20 -2.98
N ASP A 28 -6.69 0.90 -2.77
CA ASP A 28 -5.75 0.22 -1.88
C ASP A 28 -4.72 -0.62 -2.66
N ALA A 29 -5.01 -0.89 -3.94
CA ALA A 29 -4.13 -1.63 -4.83
C ALA A 29 -2.94 -0.79 -5.31
N VAL A 30 -1.77 -1.40 -5.22
CA VAL A 30 -0.49 -0.92 -5.74
C VAL A 30 0.09 -1.98 -6.67
N TYR A 31 0.42 -1.57 -7.89
CA TYR A 31 1.05 -2.41 -8.89
C TYR A 31 2.54 -2.08 -8.93
N LEU A 32 3.38 -3.05 -8.57
CA LEU A 32 4.83 -2.95 -8.59
C LEU A 32 5.33 -3.41 -9.96
N SER A 33 6.18 -2.61 -10.62
CA SER A 33 6.82 -3.04 -11.86
C SER A 33 7.94 -4.04 -11.60
N GLY A 34 8.28 -4.80 -12.65
CA GLY A 34 9.37 -5.78 -12.63
C GLY A 34 10.67 -5.18 -12.10
N GLN A 35 11.22 -5.83 -11.08
CA GLN A 35 12.51 -5.51 -10.50
C GLN A 35 13.52 -6.57 -10.94
N ILE A 36 14.66 -6.10 -11.44
CA ILE A 36 15.85 -6.89 -11.76
C ILE A 36 16.98 -6.57 -10.76
N GLY A 37 18.04 -7.37 -10.78
CA GLY A 37 19.19 -7.28 -9.85
C GLY A 37 20.09 -6.06 -10.07
N LEU A 38 19.52 -4.88 -10.33
CA LEU A 38 20.26 -3.64 -10.46
C LEU A 38 20.51 -3.02 -9.08
N ASP A 39 21.74 -2.56 -8.88
CA ASP A 39 22.07 -1.68 -7.78
C ASP A 39 21.50 -0.26 -8.04
N PRO A 40 20.75 0.33 -7.09
CA PRO A 40 20.05 1.60 -7.31
C PRO A 40 20.98 2.81 -7.41
N VAL A 41 22.22 2.71 -6.92
CA VAL A 41 23.20 3.81 -6.93
C VAL A 41 24.01 3.78 -8.21
N THR A 42 24.56 2.62 -8.57
CA THR A 42 25.43 2.46 -9.73
C THR A 42 24.67 2.17 -11.02
N MET A 43 23.41 1.72 -10.92
CA MET A 43 22.58 1.25 -12.04
C MET A 43 23.22 0.10 -12.84
N GLN A 44 24.12 -0.65 -12.20
CA GLN A 44 24.76 -1.85 -12.73
C GLN A 44 24.11 -3.13 -12.20
N MET A 45 24.17 -4.19 -13.00
CA MET A 45 23.66 -5.50 -12.60
C MET A 45 24.64 -6.13 -11.62
N VAL A 46 24.14 -6.63 -10.48
CA VAL A 46 24.97 -7.40 -9.56
C VAL A 46 25.28 -8.77 -10.16
N GLU A 47 26.47 -9.29 -9.86
CA GLU A 47 26.96 -10.53 -10.44
C GLU A 47 26.46 -11.76 -9.68
N GLY A 48 26.02 -12.78 -10.41
CA GLY A 48 25.56 -14.05 -9.86
C GLY A 48 24.09 -14.07 -9.45
N ILE A 49 23.48 -15.25 -9.56
CA ILE A 49 22.04 -15.44 -9.32
C ILE A 49 21.64 -15.11 -7.87
N ASP A 50 22.44 -15.50 -6.88
CA ASP A 50 22.13 -15.29 -5.47
C ASP A 50 22.09 -13.80 -5.12
N ALA A 51 23.09 -13.04 -5.59
CA ALA A 51 23.14 -11.60 -5.41
C ALA A 51 21.99 -10.89 -6.15
N GLN A 52 21.63 -11.36 -7.36
CA GLN A 52 20.51 -10.78 -8.10
C GLN A 52 19.17 -11.04 -7.41
N ILE A 53 18.92 -12.25 -6.89
CA ILE A 53 17.70 -12.56 -6.12
C ILE A 53 17.60 -11.62 -4.92
N GLU A 54 18.66 -11.49 -4.14
CA GLU A 54 18.71 -10.60 -2.98
C GLU A 54 18.41 -9.15 -3.38
N ARG A 55 19.11 -8.64 -4.40
CA ARG A 55 18.95 -7.26 -4.85
C ARG A 55 17.54 -6.99 -5.39
N VAL A 56 16.92 -7.95 -6.09
CA VAL A 56 15.53 -7.85 -6.56
C VAL A 56 14.56 -7.70 -5.39
N ILE A 57 14.71 -8.53 -4.35
CA ILE A 57 13.84 -8.46 -3.17
C ILE A 57 14.04 -7.14 -2.42
N LEU A 58 15.28 -6.66 -2.28
CA LEU A 58 15.58 -5.36 -1.69
C LEU A 58 15.00 -4.19 -2.50
N ASN A 59 15.03 -4.28 -3.83
CA ASN A 59 14.41 -3.31 -4.73
C ASN A 59 12.88 -3.29 -4.54
N LEU A 60 12.23 -4.46 -4.53
CA LEU A 60 10.79 -4.56 -4.26
C LEU A 60 10.44 -3.99 -2.89
N LYS A 61 11.23 -4.28 -1.86
CA LYS A 61 11.04 -3.77 -0.51
C LYS A 61 11.11 -2.25 -0.46
N ALA A 62 12.07 -1.65 -1.17
CA ALA A 62 12.21 -0.20 -1.27
C ALA A 62 10.98 0.45 -1.93
N VAL A 63 10.47 -0.13 -3.03
CA VAL A 63 9.28 0.38 -3.73
C VAL A 63 8.00 0.17 -2.91
N ALA A 64 7.85 -0.98 -2.24
CA ALA A 64 6.73 -1.24 -1.34
C ALA A 64 6.71 -0.24 -0.18
N LYS A 65 7.89 0.04 0.43
CA LYS A 65 8.04 1.06 1.48
C LYS A 65 7.68 2.45 0.98
N ALA A 66 8.16 2.83 -0.21
CA ALA A 66 7.84 4.13 -0.83
C ALA A 66 6.34 4.28 -1.15
N SER A 67 5.64 3.16 -1.35
CA SER A 67 4.19 3.11 -1.55
C SER A 67 3.40 3.25 -0.24
N GLY A 68 4.07 3.13 0.92
CA GLY A 68 3.46 3.16 2.25
C GLY A 68 3.17 1.78 2.85
N GLY A 69 3.74 0.71 2.30
CA GLY A 69 3.58 -0.66 2.79
C GLY A 69 4.90 -1.39 2.96
N SER A 70 4.84 -2.71 2.85
CA SER A 70 5.93 -3.65 3.06
C SER A 70 5.81 -4.85 2.12
N LEU A 71 6.79 -5.75 2.16
CA LEU A 71 6.71 -7.01 1.40
C LEU A 71 5.55 -7.91 1.83
N ASN A 72 5.09 -7.80 3.09
CA ASN A 72 3.98 -8.60 3.61
C ASN A 72 2.61 -8.16 3.07
N ASP A 73 2.52 -6.96 2.52
CA ASP A 73 1.29 -6.43 1.91
C ASP A 73 1.12 -6.91 0.46
N ILE A 74 2.14 -7.59 -0.09
CA ILE A 74 2.07 -8.22 -1.41
C ILE A 74 1.08 -9.37 -1.34
N VAL A 75 0.06 -9.33 -2.20
CA VAL A 75 -0.96 -10.38 -2.31
C VAL A 75 -0.65 -11.34 -3.45
N LYS A 76 0.09 -10.89 -4.46
CA LYS A 76 0.52 -11.68 -5.62
C LYS A 76 1.94 -11.31 -6.02
N LEU A 77 2.81 -12.31 -6.16
CA LEU A 77 4.19 -12.17 -6.64
C LEU A 77 4.39 -13.03 -7.90
N ASN A 78 4.96 -12.46 -8.96
CA ASN A 78 5.45 -13.19 -10.13
C ASN A 78 6.98 -13.26 -10.07
N ILE A 79 7.52 -14.42 -10.39
CA ILE A 79 8.96 -14.65 -10.43
C ILE A 79 9.31 -15.24 -11.80
N PHE A 80 10.22 -14.59 -12.50
CA PHE A 80 10.72 -15.01 -13.80
C PHE A 80 12.19 -15.40 -13.66
N LEU A 81 12.55 -16.59 -14.13
CA LEU A 81 13.91 -17.12 -14.06
C LEU A 81 14.38 -17.53 -15.46
N ILE A 82 15.65 -17.28 -15.77
CA ILE A 82 16.27 -17.86 -16.98
C ILE A 82 16.49 -19.36 -16.81
N ASP A 83 16.87 -19.78 -15.61
CA ASP A 83 17.13 -21.18 -15.26
C ASP A 83 16.36 -21.57 -14.00
N LEU A 84 15.40 -22.48 -14.18
CA LEU A 84 14.55 -23.01 -13.11
C LEU A 84 15.30 -23.89 -12.11
N ALA A 85 16.53 -24.33 -12.40
CA ALA A 85 17.37 -25.01 -11.41
C ALA A 85 17.64 -24.12 -10.18
N ASN A 86 17.54 -22.79 -10.33
CA ASN A 86 17.72 -21.83 -9.24
C ASN A 86 16.48 -21.63 -8.35
N PHE A 87 15.40 -22.39 -8.56
CA PHE A 87 14.16 -22.24 -7.81
C PHE A 87 14.34 -22.44 -6.29
N ALA A 88 15.23 -23.34 -5.86
CA ALA A 88 15.54 -23.56 -4.45
C ALA A 88 16.09 -22.30 -3.78
N LYS A 89 17.04 -21.61 -4.45
CA LYS A 89 17.65 -20.36 -3.98
C LYS A 89 16.63 -19.25 -3.80
N VAL A 90 15.66 -19.16 -4.71
CA VAL A 90 14.54 -18.21 -4.58
C VAL A 90 13.70 -18.51 -3.34
N ASN A 91 13.42 -19.78 -3.04
CA ASN A 91 12.64 -20.15 -1.85
C ASN A 91 13.38 -19.78 -0.55
N GLU A 92 14.69 -19.99 -0.51
CA GLU A 92 15.53 -19.62 0.64
C GLU A 92 15.50 -18.11 0.87
N ALA A 93 15.73 -17.31 -0.17
CA ALA A 93 15.68 -15.86 -0.07
C ALA A 93 14.27 -15.35 0.31
N MET A 94 13.22 -15.95 -0.24
CA MET A 94 11.83 -15.65 0.16
C MET A 94 11.60 -15.88 1.65
N ALA A 95 12.10 -17.00 2.20
CA ALA A 95 11.94 -17.31 3.62
C ALA A 95 12.69 -16.34 4.55
N GLN A 96 13.74 -15.67 4.06
CA GLN A 96 14.50 -14.67 4.82
C GLN A 96 13.83 -13.30 4.85
N HIS A 97 13.12 -12.92 3.77
CA HIS A 97 12.58 -11.56 3.61
C HIS A 97 11.06 -11.45 3.78
N PHE A 98 10.33 -12.52 3.53
CA PHE A 98 8.87 -12.56 3.67
C PHE A 98 8.45 -13.31 4.93
N GLN A 99 7.38 -12.86 5.55
CA GLN A 99 6.78 -13.54 6.70
C GLN A 99 5.50 -14.26 6.27
N GLN A 100 5.13 -15.31 7.02
CA GLN A 100 3.86 -15.97 6.80
C GLN A 100 2.69 -15.09 7.29
N PRO A 101 1.54 -15.08 6.59
CA PRO A 101 1.23 -15.85 5.38
C PRO A 101 1.92 -15.30 4.11
N TYR A 102 2.47 -16.19 3.29
CA TYR A 102 3.14 -15.81 2.04
C TYR A 102 2.14 -15.36 0.94
N PRO A 103 2.55 -14.49 0.00
CA PRO A 103 1.73 -14.08 -1.14
C PRO A 103 1.35 -15.27 -2.04
N ALA A 104 0.27 -15.12 -2.80
CA ALA A 104 0.05 -15.97 -3.96
C ALA A 104 1.24 -15.83 -4.93
N ARG A 105 1.71 -16.93 -5.51
CA ARG A 105 2.95 -16.94 -6.29
C ARG A 105 2.82 -17.69 -7.60
N ALA A 106 3.43 -17.15 -8.65
CA ALA A 106 3.74 -17.88 -9.87
C ALA A 106 5.23 -17.75 -10.16
N ALA A 107 5.89 -18.86 -10.48
CA ALA A 107 7.29 -18.87 -10.87
C ALA A 107 7.44 -19.63 -12.19
N ILE A 108 8.04 -19.00 -13.19
CA ILE A 108 8.15 -19.56 -14.53
C ILE A 108 9.55 -19.35 -15.12
N GLY A 109 9.93 -20.27 -16.00
CA GLY A 109 11.12 -20.15 -16.83
C GLY A 109 10.84 -19.28 -18.04
N VAL A 110 11.75 -18.35 -18.37
CA VAL A 110 11.66 -17.47 -19.55
C VAL A 110 12.95 -17.51 -20.36
N ALA A 111 12.87 -17.21 -21.66
CA ALA A 111 14.02 -17.31 -22.55
C ALA A 111 15.08 -16.22 -22.29
N SER A 112 14.65 -15.02 -21.93
CA SER A 112 15.53 -13.88 -21.64
C SER A 112 14.82 -12.85 -20.77
N LEU A 113 15.61 -12.02 -20.08
CA LEU A 113 15.15 -10.91 -19.26
C LEU A 113 15.89 -9.62 -19.64
N PRO A 114 15.34 -8.44 -19.34
CA PRO A 114 15.96 -7.17 -19.67
C PRO A 114 17.39 -7.06 -19.12
N ARG A 115 18.29 -6.46 -19.91
CA ARG A 115 19.71 -6.25 -19.56
C ARG A 115 20.48 -7.53 -19.18
N GLY A 116 19.99 -8.72 -19.58
CA GLY A 116 20.63 -9.98 -19.25
C GLY A 116 20.49 -10.38 -17.78
N ALA A 117 19.44 -9.92 -17.10
CA ALA A 117 19.12 -10.37 -15.76
C ALA A 117 18.88 -11.90 -15.74
N LEU A 118 19.19 -12.53 -14.61
CA LEU A 118 18.93 -13.96 -14.38
C LEU A 118 17.59 -14.19 -13.69
N VAL A 119 17.10 -13.17 -12.99
CA VAL A 119 15.83 -13.16 -12.26
C VAL A 119 15.15 -11.80 -12.36
N GLU A 120 13.83 -11.82 -12.48
CA GLU A 120 12.96 -10.64 -12.40
C GLU A 120 11.75 -10.97 -11.51
N MET A 121 11.29 -10.01 -10.72
CA MET A 121 10.07 -10.17 -9.91
C MET A 121 9.18 -8.94 -10.01
N ASP A 122 7.88 -9.17 -10.18
CA ASP A 122 6.83 -8.15 -10.07
C ASP A 122 5.78 -8.56 -9.04
N GLY A 123 4.94 -7.62 -8.64
CA GLY A 123 3.87 -7.95 -7.71
C GLY A 123 2.74 -6.95 -7.61
N VAL A 124 1.68 -7.41 -6.97
CA VAL A 124 0.53 -6.61 -6.58
C VAL A 124 0.45 -6.60 -5.07
N MET A 125 0.34 -5.40 -4.51
CA MET A 125 0.24 -5.13 -3.10
C MET A 125 -1.10 -4.46 -2.79
N VAL A 126 -1.66 -4.75 -1.61
CA VAL A 126 -2.85 -4.07 -1.09
C VAL A 126 -2.47 -3.39 0.20
N LEU A 127 -2.69 -2.08 0.27
CA LEU A 127 -2.46 -1.29 1.47
C LEU A 127 -3.76 -1.16 2.24
N ASP A 128 -3.78 -1.55 3.50
CA ASP A 128 -4.88 -1.13 4.36
C ASP A 128 -4.87 0.39 4.43
N ARG A 129 -5.99 1.01 4.02
CA ARG A 129 -6.29 2.32 4.57
C ARG A 129 -6.35 2.13 6.08
N ALA A 130 -5.76 3.06 6.83
CA ALA A 130 -6.25 3.33 8.17
C ALA A 130 -7.73 3.67 8.01
N THR A 131 -8.57 2.65 8.04
CA THR A 131 -10.00 2.83 8.10
C THR A 131 -10.20 3.54 9.42
N PRO A 132 -10.78 4.75 9.45
CA PRO A 132 -11.03 5.42 10.72
C PRO A 132 -11.89 4.46 11.55
N CYS A 133 -11.26 3.84 12.55
CA CYS A 133 -11.79 2.83 13.46
C CYS A 133 -12.84 1.88 12.87
N PHE A 134 -12.40 0.79 12.23
CA PHE A 134 -13.21 -0.44 12.29
C PHE A 134 -12.97 -1.09 13.66
N ASP A 135 -13.81 -0.74 14.62
CA ASP A 135 -13.92 -1.44 15.89
C ASP A 135 -14.29 -2.92 15.65
N LYS A 136 -13.75 -3.81 16.49
CA LYS A 136 -13.82 -5.27 16.40
C LYS A 136 -15.21 -5.86 16.67
N SER A 137 -16.28 -5.09 16.48
CA SER A 137 -17.67 -5.52 16.69
C SER A 137 -18.31 -6.15 15.45
N TYR A 138 -17.66 -6.07 14.28
CA TYR A 138 -18.25 -6.50 13.00
C TYR A 138 -18.37 -8.01 12.77
N TYR A 139 -17.87 -8.86 13.67
CA TYR A 139 -18.07 -10.32 13.59
C TYR A 139 -19.38 -10.81 14.24
N PHE A 140 -20.13 -9.94 14.92
CA PHE A 140 -21.43 -10.30 15.52
C PHE A 140 -22.67 -9.90 14.70
N TYR A 141 -22.50 -9.09 13.65
CA TYR A 141 -23.62 -8.47 12.92
C TYR A 141 -24.04 -9.22 11.64
N GLN A 142 -23.97 -10.56 11.64
CA GLN A 142 -24.60 -11.40 10.60
C GLN A 142 -25.79 -12.22 11.11
N LYS A 143 -26.14 -12.12 12.40
CA LYS A 143 -27.38 -12.71 12.93
C LYS A 143 -28.32 -11.64 13.42
N GLY A 144 -29.04 -11.06 12.47
CA GLY A 144 -30.31 -10.37 12.68
C GLY A 144 -30.20 -9.00 13.32
N CYS A 145 -30.54 -7.96 12.57
CA CYS A 145 -31.40 -6.90 13.07
C CYS A 145 -31.94 -6.05 11.92
N ASP A 146 -33.24 -5.78 12.05
CA ASP A 146 -34.10 -5.02 11.17
C ASP A 146 -33.68 -3.55 10.99
N TYR A 147 -34.20 -2.98 9.90
CA TYR A 147 -34.15 -1.57 9.51
C TYR A 147 -34.46 -0.58 10.65
N SER A 148 -33.52 0.33 10.97
CA SER A 148 -33.82 1.77 11.07
C SER A 148 -32.52 2.58 11.14
N ALA A 149 -32.28 3.41 10.13
CA ALA A 149 -31.21 4.39 10.12
C ALA A 149 -31.60 5.61 10.98
N SER A 150 -30.79 5.96 11.98
CA SER A 150 -30.58 7.32 12.48
C SER A 150 -29.51 7.31 13.57
N PHE A 151 -28.79 8.43 13.70
CA PHE A 151 -27.70 8.72 14.65
C PHE A 151 -26.28 8.33 14.24
N CYS A 152 -25.71 9.10 13.31
CA CYS A 152 -24.28 9.37 13.30
C CYS A 152 -24.06 10.86 12.94
N PHE A 153 -24.37 11.75 13.89
CA PHE A 153 -24.16 13.20 13.75
C PHE A 153 -24.07 13.90 15.12
N PHE A 154 -23.23 13.44 16.06
CA PHE A 154 -23.05 14.18 17.33
C PHE A 154 -21.72 13.99 18.06
N SER A 155 -20.60 13.79 17.35
CA SER A 155 -19.29 13.60 18.01
C SER A 155 -18.16 14.50 17.49
N TYR A 156 -18.49 15.61 16.83
CA TYR A 156 -17.50 16.63 16.42
C TYR A 156 -17.75 18.01 17.04
N TRP A 157 -18.55 18.06 18.11
CA TRP A 157 -18.87 19.29 18.86
C TRP A 157 -18.89 19.01 20.37
N SER A 158 -17.86 18.35 20.90
CA SER A 158 -17.74 18.11 22.35
C SER A 158 -16.30 18.25 22.89
N GLU A 159 -15.30 18.53 22.04
CA GLU A 159 -13.89 18.56 22.48
C GLU A 159 -13.22 19.93 22.38
N ASN A 160 -13.92 20.99 21.96
CA ASN A 160 -13.30 22.33 21.79
C ASN A 160 -13.84 23.45 22.67
N THR A 161 -14.66 23.17 23.69
CA THR A 161 -15.16 24.20 24.64
C THR A 161 -14.42 24.24 25.98
N ALA A 162 -13.44 23.36 26.22
CA ALA A 162 -12.67 23.33 27.47
C ALA A 162 -11.42 24.25 27.47
N LYS A 163 -11.20 25.07 26.43
CA LYS A 163 -10.04 25.99 26.32
C LYS A 163 -10.38 27.36 25.72
N ILE A 164 -11.36 28.10 26.26
CA ILE A 164 -11.28 29.57 26.22
C ILE A 164 -11.82 30.10 27.55
N GLY A 165 -10.91 30.57 28.41
CA GLY A 165 -11.25 31.34 29.59
C GLY A 165 -11.72 32.75 29.23
N LYS A 166 -12.70 33.23 30.00
CA LYS A 166 -13.05 34.63 30.33
C LYS A 166 -12.42 35.74 29.47
N THR A 167 -13.25 36.45 28.72
CA THR A 167 -13.24 37.94 28.67
C THR A 167 -14.53 38.46 28.02
N GLU A 168 -14.93 39.65 28.48
CA GLU A 168 -16.17 40.39 28.21
C GLU A 168 -16.26 40.99 26.79
N HIS A 169 -17.44 41.55 26.51
CA HIS A 169 -17.82 42.46 25.40
C HIS A 169 -18.07 41.85 24.01
N SER A 170 -19.32 41.83 23.57
CA SER A 170 -19.94 42.97 22.86
C SER A 170 -21.26 42.56 22.18
N GLU A 171 -22.20 43.48 22.26
CA GLU A 171 -23.45 43.51 21.51
C GLU A 171 -23.22 43.44 20.00
N ARG A 172 -24.11 42.76 19.26
CA ARG A 172 -24.86 43.32 18.12
C ARG A 172 -25.45 42.24 17.20
N TYR A 173 -26.72 42.46 16.84
CA TYR A 173 -27.47 42.01 15.67
C TYR A 173 -27.52 40.48 15.42
N GLY A 174 -28.67 39.82 15.31
CA GLY A 174 -30.03 40.26 15.06
C GLY A 174 -30.74 39.13 14.31
N SER A 175 -31.96 38.80 14.76
CA SER A 175 -33.08 38.20 14.01
C SER A 175 -32.79 37.09 12.99
N TYR A 176 -33.43 35.94 13.13
CA TYR A 176 -34.60 35.55 12.31
C TYR A 176 -35.02 34.11 12.60
N PHE A 177 -36.34 33.91 12.62
CA PHE A 177 -37.12 32.66 12.67
C PHE A 177 -37.25 31.91 14.00
N THR A 178 -38.35 32.24 14.69
CA THR A 178 -39.09 31.31 15.56
C THR A 178 -40.04 30.44 14.70
N PRO A 179 -40.24 29.16 15.04
CA PRO A 179 -41.47 28.44 14.71
C PRO A 179 -42.40 28.45 15.93
N THR A 180 -43.59 29.02 15.78
CA THR A 180 -44.70 28.93 16.73
C THR A 180 -45.30 27.52 16.77
N PRO A 181 -45.64 26.96 17.94
CA PRO A 181 -46.43 25.74 18.05
C PRO A 181 -47.91 26.00 18.43
N SER A 182 -48.75 24.99 18.15
CA SER A 182 -50.17 24.76 18.51
C SER A 182 -51.23 25.59 17.77
N LEU A 183 -52.34 25.01 17.28
CA LEU A 183 -53.20 23.94 17.79
C LEU A 183 -53.58 22.90 16.72
#